data_AF-A0A7C9U0Q8-F1
#
_entry.id   AF-A0A7C9U0Q8-F1
#
_cell.length_a   1.000
_cell.length_b   1.000
_cell.length_c   1.000
_cell.angle_alpha   90.00
_cell.angle_beta   90.00
_cell.angle_gamma   90.00
#
_symmetry.space_group_name_H-M   'P 1'
#
loop_
_entity.id
_entity.type
_entity.pdbx_description
1 polymer ?
#
loop_
_entity_poly.entity_id
_entity_poly.type
_entity_poly.pdbx_seq_one_letter_code
_entity_poly.pdbx_strand_id
1 'polypeptide(L)'
;MPAPYSYDFRKKAIEAFKRGERKVNICRLLNISRNTLDLWLKREAETGDFQAKTATHKGPKPKIHDREKFRAFIIEHGSKTQKKMALLWGEE
;
A
#
# COMPACT_ATOMS: atom_id res chain seq x y z
N MET A 1 1.97 -13.77 -0.85
CA MET A 1 0.53 -13.75 -1.18
C MET A 1 0.37 -13.44 -2.66
N PRO A 2 -0.58 -14.08 -3.36
CA PRO A 2 -0.88 -13.72 -4.74
C PRO A 2 -1.32 -12.25 -4.85
N ALA A 3 -1.06 -11.66 -6.02
CA ALA A 3 -1.39 -10.27 -6.27
C ALA A 3 -2.91 -10.04 -6.12
N PRO A 4 -3.32 -8.93 -5.49
CA PRO A 4 -4.73 -8.57 -5.40
C PRO A 4 -5.33 -8.34 -6.79
N TYR A 5 -6.62 -8.67 -6.96
CA TYR A 5 -7.37 -8.32 -8.18
C TYR A 5 -7.31 -6.81 -8.44
N SER A 6 -7.28 -6.43 -9.73
CA SER A 6 -7.23 -5.04 -10.17
C SER A 6 -8.47 -4.26 -9.74
N TYR A 7 -8.35 -2.94 -9.68
CA TYR A 7 -9.45 -2.06 -9.27
C TYR A 7 -10.66 -2.17 -10.21
N ASP A 8 -10.41 -2.15 -11.53
CA ASP A 8 -11.47 -2.25 -12.54
C ASP A 8 -12.24 -3.57 -12.44
N PHE A 9 -11.54 -4.66 -12.12
CA PHE A 9 -12.17 -5.96 -11.95
C PHE A 9 -13.14 -5.98 -10.76
N ARG A 10 -12.74 -5.37 -9.64
CA ARG A 10 -13.60 -5.21 -8.46
C ARG A 10 -14.78 -4.31 -8.74
N LYS A 11 -14.53 -3.19 -9.44
CA LYS A 11 -15.54 -2.22 -9.84
C LYS A 11 -16.65 -2.90 -10.65
N LYS A 12 -16.29 -3.71 -11.66
CA LYS A 12 -17.25 -4.49 -12.46
C LYS A 12 -18.11 -5.43 -11.59
N ALA A 13 -17.50 -6.11 -10.63
CA ALA A 13 -18.21 -7.02 -9.74
C ALA A 13 -19.22 -6.30 -8.84
N ILE A 14 -18.82 -5.15 -8.28
CA ILE A 14 -19.67 -4.34 -7.41
C ILE A 14 -20.78 -3.66 -8.20
N GLU A 15 -20.48 -3.13 -9.39
CA GLU A 15 -21.50 -2.56 -10.27
C GLU A 15 -22.55 -3.59 -10.66
N ALA A 16 -22.14 -4.83 -11.00
CA ALA A 16 -23.08 -5.92 -11.27
C ALA A 16 -23.98 -6.21 -10.06
N PHE A 17 -23.42 -6.18 -8.85
CA PHE A 17 -24.21 -6.35 -7.63
C PHE A 17 -25.19 -5.19 -7.41
N LYS A 18 -24.75 -3.94 -7.63
CA LYS A 18 -25.59 -2.74 -7.53
C LYS A 18 -26.71 -2.69 -8.58
N ARG A 19 -26.50 -3.29 -9.75
CA ARG A 19 -27.56 -3.50 -10.77
C ARG A 19 -28.62 -4.52 -10.35
N GLY A 20 -28.44 -5.21 -9.22
CA GLY A 20 -29.37 -6.22 -8.71
C GLY A 20 -29.06 -7.65 -9.15
N GLU A 21 -27.90 -7.91 -9.76
CA GLU A 21 -27.51 -9.28 -10.11
C GLU A 21 -27.25 -10.12 -8.86
N ARG A 22 -27.67 -11.39 -8.91
CA ARG A 22 -27.44 -12.33 -7.80
C ARG A 22 -25.93 -12.57 -7.62
N LYS A 23 -25.46 -12.53 -6.37
CA LYS A 23 -24.05 -12.81 -6.01
C LYS A 23 -23.49 -14.08 -6.67
N VAL A 24 -24.29 -15.15 -6.72
CA VAL A 24 -23.88 -16.44 -7.33
C VAL A 24 -23.58 -16.28 -8.83
N ASN A 25 -24.38 -15.51 -9.56
CA ASN A 25 -24.20 -15.30 -11.00
C ASN A 25 -22.92 -14.49 -11.25
N ILE A 26 -22.71 -13.41 -10.47
CA ILE A 26 -21.50 -12.58 -10.55
C ILE A 26 -20.25 -13.42 -10.28
N CYS A 27 -20.28 -14.25 -9.23
CA CYS A 27 -19.15 -15.10 -8.86
C CYS A 27 -18.81 -16.13 -9.94
N ARG A 28 -19.83 -16.75 -10.55
CA ARG A 28 -19.65 -17.68 -11.68
C ARG A 28 -19.12 -16.96 -12.93
N LEU A 29 -19.70 -15.81 -13.26
CA LEU A 29 -19.32 -15.02 -14.44
C LEU A 29 -17.88 -14.52 -14.36
N LEU A 30 -17.47 -14.01 -13.20
CA LEU A 30 -16.14 -13.45 -12.97
C LEU A 30 -15.13 -14.49 -12.46
N ASN A 31 -15.54 -15.75 -12.32
CA ASN A 31 -14.71 -16.83 -11.78
C ASN A 31 -14.01 -16.46 -10.46
N ILE A 32 -14.78 -15.93 -9.50
CA ILE A 32 -14.30 -15.59 -8.16
C ILE A 32 -15.07 -16.35 -7.09
N SER A 33 -14.43 -16.52 -5.93
CA SER A 33 -15.12 -17.08 -4.77
C SER A 33 -16.19 -16.11 -4.26
N ARG A 34 -17.27 -16.65 -3.71
CA ARG A 34 -18.34 -15.85 -3.07
C ARG A 34 -17.80 -14.99 -1.93
N ASN A 35 -16.85 -15.53 -1.17
CA ASN A 35 -16.16 -14.82 -0.10
C ASN A 35 -15.40 -13.58 -0.62
N THR A 36 -14.80 -13.66 -1.81
CA THR A 36 -14.10 -12.51 -2.43
C THR A 36 -15.06 -11.35 -2.67
N LEU A 37 -16.25 -11.64 -3.24
CA LEU A 37 -17.28 -10.62 -3.47
C LEU A 37 -17.81 -10.05 -2.15
N ASP A 38 -18.07 -10.91 -1.16
CA ASP A 38 -18.56 -10.48 0.16
C ASP A 38 -17.55 -9.57 0.89
N LEU A 39 -16.24 -9.86 0.79
CA LEU A 39 -15.18 -9.02 1.34
C LEU A 39 -15.12 -7.64 0.69
N TRP A 40 -15.36 -7.54 -0.63
CA TRP A 40 -15.38 -6.25 -1.32
C TRP A 40 -16.59 -5.40 -0.93
N LEU A 41 -17.76 -6.02 -0.82
CA LEU A 41 -18.99 -5.33 -0.36
C LEU A 41 -18.86 -4.84 1.08
N LYS A 42 -18.30 -5.69 1.96
CA LYS A 42 -18.02 -5.30 3.35
C LYS A 42 -17.08 -4.10 3.41
N ARG A 43 -16.03 -4.10 2.59
CA ARG A 43 -15.07 -3.00 2.57
C ARG A 43 -15.67 -1.70 2.03
N GLU A 44 -16.50 -1.79 0.99
CA GLU A 44 -17.24 -0.64 0.47
C GLU A 44 -18.15 -0.04 1.56
N ALA A 45 -18.81 -0.88 2.36
CA ALA A 45 -19.62 -0.42 3.49
C ALA A 45 -18.79 0.23 4.62
N GLU A 46 -17.59 -0.29 4.92
CA GLU A 46 -16.72 0.21 6.00
C GLU A 46 -15.95 1.49 5.63
N THR A 47 -15.47 1.57 4.38
CA THR A 47 -14.51 2.62 3.97
C THR A 47 -15.04 3.52 2.84
N GLY A 48 -16.18 3.21 2.25
CA GLY A 48 -16.70 3.87 1.05
C GLY A 48 -15.99 3.44 -0.25
N ASP A 49 -14.99 2.57 -0.15
CA ASP A 49 -14.19 2.08 -1.29
C ASP A 49 -13.89 0.57 -1.15
N PHE A 50 -13.50 -0.05 -2.25
CA PHE A 50 -13.23 -1.48 -2.40
C PHE A 50 -11.81 -1.76 -2.89
N GLN A 51 -10.92 -0.76 -2.85
CA GLN A 51 -9.50 -0.92 -3.17
C GLN A 51 -8.81 -2.05 -2.41
N ALA A 52 -7.70 -2.55 -2.96
CA ALA A 52 -6.88 -3.55 -2.29
C ALA A 52 -6.34 -2.99 -0.98
N LYS A 53 -6.13 -3.86 0.03
CA LYS A 53 -5.21 -3.46 1.12
C LYS A 53 -3.85 -3.45 0.46
N THR A 54 -3.29 -2.27 0.24
CA THR A 54 -1.87 -2.17 -0.08
C THR A 54 -1.15 -2.62 1.19
N ALA A 55 -0.46 -3.76 1.11
CA ALA A 55 0.54 -4.04 2.11
C ALA A 55 1.57 -2.93 1.96
N THR A 56 1.50 -1.88 2.78
CA THR A 56 2.54 -0.88 2.82
C THR A 56 3.79 -1.62 3.29
N HIS A 57 4.63 -2.03 2.34
CA HIS A 57 5.99 -2.45 2.64
C HIS A 57 6.70 -1.19 3.13
N LYS A 58 6.52 -0.87 4.41
CA LYS A 58 7.44 0.04 5.08
C LYS A 58 8.75 -0.72 5.10
N GLY A 59 9.66 -0.33 4.20
CA GLY A 59 11.03 -0.77 4.27
C GLY A 59 11.62 -0.48 5.66
N PRO A 60 12.88 -0.87 5.90
CA PRO A 60 13.57 -0.54 7.13
C PRO A 60 13.36 0.94 7.47
N LYS A 61 13.12 1.25 8.75
CA LYS A 61 12.96 2.64 9.19
C LYS A 61 14.15 3.46 8.65
N PRO A 62 13.92 4.61 8.02
CA PRO A 62 15.01 5.40 7.46
C PRO A 62 15.97 5.80 8.58
N LYS A 63 17.29 5.68 8.36
CA LYS A 63 18.29 6.10 9.34
C LYS A 63 18.33 7.63 9.51
N ILE A 64 17.89 8.37 8.50
CA ILE A 64 17.82 9.84 8.51
C ILE A 64 16.37 10.23 8.77
N HIS A 65 16.09 10.67 9.99
CA HIS A 65 14.77 11.10 10.42
C HIS A 65 14.56 12.60 10.18
N ASP A 66 15.63 13.39 10.37
CA ASP A 66 15.63 14.83 10.23
C ASP A 66 16.47 15.25 9.02
N ARG A 67 15.79 15.73 7.97
CA ARG A 67 16.44 16.13 6.71
C ARG A 67 17.19 17.46 6.85
N GLU A 68 16.77 18.33 7.78
CA GLU A 68 17.39 19.63 7.97
C GLU A 68 18.70 19.50 8.74
N LYS A 69 18.69 18.73 9.83
CA LYS A 69 19.92 18.39 10.58
C LYS A 69 20.93 17.67 9.70
N PHE A 70 20.48 16.71 8.89
CA PHE A 70 21.36 16.00 7.96
C PHE A 70 21.96 16.93 6.89
N ARG A 71 21.20 17.93 6.43
CA ARG A 71 21.71 18.92 5.48
C ARG A 71 22.77 19.82 6.10
N ALA A 72 22.57 20.30 7.33
CA ALA A 72 23.56 21.08 8.06
C ALA A 72 24.86 20.27 8.27
N PHE A 73 24.72 19.01 8.68
CA PHE A 73 25.83 18.08 8.87
C PHE A 73 26.67 17.85 7.60
N ILE A 74 26.03 17.72 6.43
CA ILE A 74 26.75 17.58 5.15
C ILE A 74 27.52 18.86 4.81
N ILE A 75 26.95 20.03 5.05
CA ILE A 75 27.61 21.32 4.77
C ILE A 75 28.83 21.48 5.68
N GLU A 76 28.69 21.16 6.97
CA GLU A 76 29.77 21.25 7.96
C GLU A 76 30.90 20.24 7.71
N HIS A 77 30.58 19.05 7.22
CA HIS A 77 31.55 17.98 7.05
C HIS A 77 31.89 17.67 5.59
N GLY A 78 31.49 18.49 4.62
CA GLY A 78 31.60 18.22 3.18
C GLY A 78 32.99 17.87 2.66
N SER A 79 34.06 18.21 3.40
CA SER A 79 35.45 17.85 3.10
C SER A 79 35.85 16.43 3.55
N LYS A 80 35.02 15.75 4.35
CA LYS A 80 35.28 14.41 4.89
C LYS A 80 34.76 13.33 3.92
N THR A 81 35.43 12.18 3.92
CA THR A 81 34.95 10.99 3.18
C THR A 81 33.67 10.43 3.82
N GLN A 82 32.80 9.83 3.01
CA GLN A 82 31.54 9.21 3.46
C GLN A 82 31.71 8.24 4.64
N LYS A 83 32.80 7.46 4.68
CA LYS A 83 33.10 6.53 5.80
C LYS A 83 33.31 7.25 7.14
N LYS A 84 33.94 8.43 7.12
CA LYS A 84 34.16 9.28 8.31
C LYS A 84 32.87 9.97 8.73
N MET A 85 32.08 10.44 7.77
CA MET A 85 30.75 11.02 8.03
C MET A 85 29.79 10.00 8.65
N ALA A 86 29.80 8.75 8.18
CA ALA A 86 28.96 7.70 8.73
C ALA A 86 29.31 7.34 10.19
N LEU A 87 30.59 7.42 10.57
CA LEU A 87 31.02 7.26 11.96
C LEU A 87 30.49 8.40 12.83
N LEU A 88 30.68 9.65 12.38
CA LEU A 88 30.22 10.86 13.08
C LEU A 88 28.70 10.95 13.23
N TRP A 89 27.94 10.44 12.25
CA TRP A 89 26.47 10.40 12.29
C TRP A 89 25.91 9.24 13.14
N GLY A 90 26.72 8.21 13.41
CA GLY A 90 26.31 7.03 14.17
C GLY A 90 26.66 7.07 15.66
N GLU A 91 27.37 8.11 16.11
CA GLU A 91 27.73 8.34 17.52
C GLU A 91 26.69 9.18 18.31
N GLU A 92 25.59 9.58 17.66
CA GLU A 92 24.45 10.30 18.27
C GLU A 92 23.23 9.40 18.50
#